data_AF-A0A2I0LXP4-F1
#
_entry.id   AF-A0A2I0LXP4-F1
#
_cell.length_a   1.000
_cell.length_b   1.000
_cell.length_c   1.000
_cell.angle_alpha   90.00
_cell.angle_beta   90.00
_cell.angle_gamma   90.00
#
_symmetry.space_group_name_H-M   'P 1'
#
loop_
_entity.id
_entity.type
_entity.pdbx_description
1 polymer ?
#
loop_
_entity_poly.entity_id
_entity_poly.type
_entity_poly.pdbx_seq_one_letter_code
_entity_poly.pdbx_strand_id
1 'polypeptide(L)'
;MQALVVQGLSITSTCAALHKSRGEPAINQRSKGACEQGPSIVTPPKDIWNVTGAQIYLSCEVIGIPTPVLIWNKIIRGQYGVQRMELLPGDRENLAIQTRGGPEKHEVTGWVLISPLSKEDAGEYECHASNAKGEATASAKIHVVETLHEIALTKDDGAEL
;
A
#
# COMPACT_ATOMS: atom_id res chain seq x y z
N MET A 1 -20.26 48.01 1.52
CA MET A 1 -19.00 47.90 2.30
C MET A 1 -19.33 46.99 3.48
N GLN A 2 -18.83 45.78 3.66
CA GLN A 2 -17.74 45.00 3.07
C GLN A 2 -18.16 43.53 3.00
N ALA A 3 -17.51 42.79 2.11
CA ALA A 3 -17.64 41.35 1.93
C ALA A 3 -16.80 40.57 2.95
N LEU A 4 -17.21 39.34 3.28
CA LEU A 4 -16.26 38.26 3.54
C LEU A 4 -16.83 36.92 3.05
N VAL A 5 -16.27 36.46 1.93
CA VAL A 5 -16.40 35.09 1.45
C VAL A 5 -15.45 34.23 2.28
N VAL A 6 -15.94 33.17 2.91
CA VAL A 6 -15.12 31.99 3.20
C VAL A 6 -15.95 30.78 2.84
N GLN A 7 -15.62 30.20 1.69
CA GLN A 7 -16.04 28.86 1.30
C GLN A 7 -15.57 27.90 2.39
N GLY A 8 -16.51 27.20 3.03
CA GLY A 8 -16.20 26.15 3.98
C GLY A 8 -17.34 25.15 3.92
N LEU A 9 -17.17 24.09 3.13
CA LEU A 9 -18.08 22.95 3.12
C LEU A 9 -18.27 22.50 4.58
N SER A 10 -19.42 22.85 5.15
CA SER A 10 -19.86 22.29 6.41
C SER A 10 -20.34 20.90 6.08
N ILE A 11 -19.47 19.91 6.13
CA ILE A 11 -19.89 18.50 6.09
C ILE A 11 -20.54 18.22 7.46
N THR A 12 -21.73 18.78 7.69
CA THR A 12 -22.63 18.24 8.68
C THR A 12 -22.94 16.84 8.18
N SER A 13 -22.22 15.85 8.74
CA SER A 13 -22.48 14.43 8.53
C SER A 13 -23.99 14.22 8.53
N THR A 14 -24.51 13.55 7.50
CA THR A 14 -25.93 13.21 7.33
C THR A 14 -26.52 12.56 8.57
N CYS A 15 -25.70 11.93 9.42
CA CYS A 15 -26.10 11.38 10.72
C CYS A 15 -26.53 12.44 11.75
N ALA A 16 -25.92 13.63 11.77
CA ALA A 16 -26.27 14.68 12.74
C ALA A 16 -27.65 15.30 12.45
N ALA A 17 -28.04 15.36 11.18
CA ALA A 17 -29.36 15.85 10.77
C ALA A 17 -30.48 14.87 11.16
N LEU A 18 -30.23 13.56 11.07
CA LEU A 18 -31.19 12.50 11.45
C LEU A 18 -31.45 12.42 12.98
N HIS A 19 -30.45 12.76 13.80
CA HIS A 19 -30.59 12.74 15.25
C HIS A 19 -31.56 13.83 15.76
N LYS A 20 -31.55 15.01 15.14
CA LYS A 20 -32.43 16.13 15.52
C LYS A 20 -33.91 15.85 15.29
N SER A 21 -34.28 15.02 14.31
CA SER A 21 -35.68 14.66 14.06
C SER A 21 -36.23 13.60 15.00
N ARG A 22 -35.38 12.84 15.70
CA ARG A 22 -35.78 11.70 16.57
C ARG A 22 -35.91 12.05 18.05
N GLY A 23 -35.62 13.30 18.45
CA GLY A 23 -35.68 13.72 19.85
C GLY A 23 -34.65 13.01 20.75
N GLU A 24 -33.61 12.41 20.16
CA GLU A 24 -32.54 11.70 20.85
C GLU A 24 -31.49 12.69 21.38
N PRO A 25 -30.78 12.38 22.49
CA PRO A 25 -29.80 13.29 23.08
C PRO A 25 -28.71 13.69 22.08
N ALA A 26 -28.22 14.92 22.21
CA ALA A 26 -27.22 15.48 21.30
C ALA A 26 -25.95 14.59 21.27
N ILE A 27 -25.52 14.19 20.07
CA ILE A 27 -24.22 13.55 19.89
C ILE A 27 -23.15 14.55 20.31
N ASN A 28 -22.44 14.22 21.39
CA ASN A 28 -21.28 15.00 21.82
C ASN A 28 -20.07 14.62 20.97
N GLN A 29 -19.60 15.54 20.15
CA GLN A 29 -18.35 15.40 19.42
C GLN A 29 -17.20 15.32 20.44
N ARG A 30 -16.59 14.14 20.62
CA ARG A 30 -15.48 13.92 21.56
C ARG A 30 -14.17 14.57 21.13
N SER A 31 -13.96 14.75 19.82
CA SER A 31 -12.73 15.34 19.27
C SER A 31 -13.00 16.10 17.97
N LYS A 32 -12.26 17.21 17.76
CA LYS A 32 -12.20 17.91 16.48
C LYS A 32 -11.07 17.29 15.65
N GLY A 33 -11.41 16.59 14.58
CA GLY A 33 -10.42 15.97 13.68
C GLY A 33 -11.03 14.84 12.85
N ALA A 34 -10.23 14.28 11.93
CA ALA A 34 -10.59 13.07 11.22
C ALA A 34 -10.63 11.87 12.18
N CYS A 35 -11.49 10.90 11.90
CA CYS A 35 -11.65 9.72 12.73
C CYS A 35 -10.37 8.86 12.70
N GLU A 36 -9.94 8.37 13.86
CA GLU A 36 -8.89 7.36 13.92
C GLU A 36 -9.36 6.10 13.22
N GLN A 37 -8.50 5.54 12.37
CA GLN A 37 -8.81 4.39 11.52
C GLN A 37 -7.55 3.59 11.23
N GLY A 38 -7.72 2.28 11.06
CA GLY A 38 -6.65 1.38 10.66
C GLY A 38 -6.07 1.73 9.28
N PRO A 39 -4.91 1.17 8.92
CA PRO A 39 -4.33 1.37 7.61
C PRO A 39 -5.26 0.84 6.52
N SER A 40 -5.30 1.54 5.39
CA SER A 40 -5.99 1.11 4.17
C SER A 40 -5.05 1.31 3.00
N ILE A 41 -4.78 0.22 2.28
CA ILE A 41 -3.92 0.24 1.10
C ILE A 41 -4.74 0.80 -0.06
N VAL A 42 -4.35 1.97 -0.53
CA VAL A 42 -5.00 2.70 -1.63
C VAL A 42 -4.50 2.15 -2.96
N THR A 43 -3.18 1.99 -3.07
CA THR A 43 -2.52 1.44 -4.26
C THR A 43 -1.68 0.25 -3.83
N PRO A 44 -2.13 -0.99 -4.08
CA PRO A 44 -1.33 -2.18 -3.80
C PRO A 44 -0.20 -2.33 -4.84
N PRO A 45 0.88 -3.04 -4.51
CA PRO A 45 1.89 -3.42 -5.49
C PRO A 45 1.29 -4.32 -6.57
N LYS A 46 1.91 -4.31 -7.75
CA LYS A 46 1.47 -5.08 -8.91
C LYS A 46 2.53 -6.07 -9.33
N ASP A 47 2.08 -7.20 -9.86
CA ASP A 47 2.96 -8.22 -10.41
C ASP A 47 3.80 -7.67 -11.57
N ILE A 48 5.05 -8.11 -11.64
CA ILE A 48 6.02 -7.66 -12.63
C ILE A 48 6.61 -8.87 -13.35
N TRP A 49 6.66 -8.80 -14.67
CA TRP A 49 7.41 -9.72 -15.52
C TRP A 49 8.53 -8.95 -16.19
N ASN A 50 9.77 -9.33 -15.92
CA ASN A 50 10.92 -8.69 -16.54
C ASN A 50 12.10 -9.65 -16.71
N VAL A 51 13.13 -9.22 -17.43
CA VAL A 51 14.35 -9.98 -17.70
C VAL A 51 15.44 -9.67 -16.68
N THR A 52 16.41 -10.57 -16.57
CA THR A 52 17.62 -10.33 -15.78
C THR A 52 18.36 -9.07 -16.25
N GLY A 53 19.02 -8.38 -15.32
CA GLY A 53 19.72 -7.12 -15.58
C GLY A 53 18.85 -5.87 -15.61
N ALA A 54 17.51 -6.01 -15.66
CA ALA A 54 16.59 -4.88 -15.66
C ALA A 54 16.55 -4.15 -14.31
N GLN A 55 16.00 -2.93 -14.33
CA GLN A 55 15.64 -2.18 -13.13
C GLN A 55 14.12 -2.19 -12.98
N ILE A 56 13.61 -2.50 -11.78
CA ILE A 56 12.17 -2.52 -11.49
C ILE A 56 11.85 -1.78 -10.19
N TYR A 57 10.57 -1.40 -10.03
CA TYR A 57 10.06 -0.83 -8.80
C TYR A 57 8.72 -1.46 -8.40
N LEU A 58 8.56 -1.78 -7.11
CA LEU A 58 7.26 -2.00 -6.49
C LEU A 58 6.83 -0.71 -5.77
N SER A 59 5.53 -0.47 -5.69
CA SER A 59 4.94 0.70 -5.05
C SER A 59 3.77 0.27 -4.17
N CYS A 60 3.66 0.82 -2.96
CA CYS A 60 2.52 0.60 -2.08
C CYS A 60 2.15 1.92 -1.40
N GLU A 61 0.92 2.39 -1.62
CA GLU A 61 0.38 3.64 -1.05
C GLU A 61 -0.68 3.30 -0.01
N VAL A 62 -0.55 3.90 1.16
CA VAL A 62 -1.37 3.58 2.33
C VAL A 62 -1.81 4.84 3.04
N ILE A 63 -3.07 4.87 3.46
CA ILE A 63 -3.64 5.90 4.32
C ILE A 63 -4.00 5.31 5.68
N GLY A 64 -3.99 6.10 6.75
CA GLY A 64 -4.50 5.66 8.05
C GLY A 64 -4.27 6.68 9.15
N ILE A 65 -5.11 6.70 10.18
CA ILE A 65 -5.03 7.71 11.25
C ILE A 65 -4.91 7.00 12.61
N PRO A 66 -3.75 7.08 13.30
CA PRO A 66 -2.52 7.81 12.94
C PRO A 66 -1.80 7.26 11.68
N THR A 67 -0.92 8.07 11.09
CA THR A 67 -0.16 7.72 9.87
C THR A 67 0.52 6.35 10.04
N PRO A 68 0.27 5.37 9.15
CA PRO A 68 0.82 4.03 9.31
C PRO A 68 2.34 3.98 9.13
N VAL A 69 2.96 3.02 9.81
CA VAL A 69 4.32 2.57 9.48
C VAL A 69 4.20 1.56 8.34
N LEU A 70 4.99 1.74 7.29
CA LEU A 70 5.03 0.88 6.12
C LEU A 70 6.36 0.14 6.05
N ILE A 71 6.30 -1.19 6.02
CA ILE A 71 7.46 -2.07 5.86
C ILE A 71 7.26 -3.00 4.66
N TRP A 72 8.36 -3.54 4.14
CA TRP A 72 8.34 -4.52 3.06
C TRP A 72 8.95 -5.83 3.51
N ASN A 73 8.30 -6.93 3.15
CA ASN A 73 8.76 -8.28 3.40
C ASN A 73 8.89 -9.04 2.08
N LYS A 74 9.89 -9.93 1.99
CA LYS A 74 9.92 -10.99 0.97
C LYS A 74 9.38 -12.27 1.58
N ILE A 75 8.42 -12.90 0.91
CA ILE A 75 7.84 -14.17 1.32
C ILE A 75 8.72 -15.31 0.79
N ILE A 76 9.42 -15.98 1.70
CA ILE A 76 10.24 -17.15 1.39
C ILE A 76 9.42 -18.40 1.66
N ARG A 77 9.24 -19.24 0.62
CA ARG A 77 8.61 -20.56 0.73
C ARG A 77 9.70 -21.61 0.94
N GLY A 78 9.77 -22.17 2.15
CA GLY A 78 10.70 -23.25 2.48
C GLY A 78 10.32 -24.60 1.88
N GLN A 79 11.27 -25.55 1.91
CA GLN A 79 11.13 -26.89 1.29
C GLN A 79 10.00 -27.75 1.87
N TYR A 80 9.43 -27.36 3.02
CA TYR A 80 8.32 -28.07 3.69
C TYR A 80 7.03 -27.26 3.74
N GLY A 81 6.86 -26.27 2.85
CA GLY A 81 5.68 -25.41 2.83
C GLY A 81 5.62 -24.36 3.94
N VAL A 82 6.66 -24.29 4.79
CA VAL A 82 6.81 -23.23 5.79
C VAL A 82 7.07 -21.91 5.08
N GLN A 83 6.15 -20.96 5.23
CA GLN A 83 6.34 -19.59 4.78
C GLN A 83 7.03 -18.77 5.86
N ARG A 84 8.08 -18.04 5.49
CA ARG A 84 8.75 -17.07 6.34
C ARG A 84 8.75 -15.72 5.66
N MET A 85 8.51 -14.66 6.43
CA MET A 85 8.70 -13.29 6.00
C MET A 85 10.13 -12.85 6.31
N GLU A 86 10.83 -12.34 5.31
CA GLU A 86 12.13 -11.70 5.46
C GLU A 86 11.96 -10.19 5.33
N LEU A 87 12.33 -9.44 6.38
CA LEU A 87 12.26 -7.98 6.35
C LEU A 87 13.29 -7.42 5.36
N LEU A 88 12.83 -6.56 4.44
CA LEU A 88 13.67 -5.92 3.44
C LEU A 88 14.23 -4.57 3.94
N PRO A 89 15.40 -4.10 3.43
CA PRO A 89 16.17 -4.69 2.34
C PRO A 89 17.00 -5.94 2.71
N GLY A 90 17.21 -6.18 4.02
CA GLY A 90 18.12 -7.23 4.49
C GLY A 90 19.57 -6.96 4.06
N ASP A 91 20.31 -8.03 3.73
CA ASP A 91 21.71 -7.97 3.28
C ASP A 91 21.84 -7.90 1.73
N ARG A 92 20.79 -7.49 1.02
CA ARG A 92 20.77 -7.43 -0.45
C ARG A 92 21.44 -6.15 -0.96
N GLU A 93 22.44 -6.30 -1.82
CA GLU A 93 23.17 -5.16 -2.41
C GLU A 93 22.41 -4.50 -3.58
N ASN A 94 21.56 -5.25 -4.28
CA ASN A 94 20.84 -4.80 -5.47
C ASN A 94 19.46 -4.21 -5.14
N LEU A 95 19.11 -4.05 -3.86
CA LEU A 95 17.78 -3.65 -3.42
C LEU A 95 17.84 -2.43 -2.50
N ALA A 96 16.96 -1.46 -2.74
CA ALA A 96 16.79 -0.29 -1.89
C ALA A 96 15.31 -0.03 -1.60
N ILE A 97 15.01 0.44 -0.38
CA ILE A 97 13.67 0.86 0.01
C ILE A 97 13.66 2.37 0.23
N GLN A 98 12.63 3.02 -0.29
CA GLN A 98 12.32 4.40 0.04
C GLN A 98 10.89 4.49 0.56
N THR A 99 10.70 5.25 1.63
CA THR A 99 9.37 5.58 2.16
C THR A 99 9.24 7.09 2.26
N ARG A 100 8.13 7.65 1.77
CA ARG A 100 7.81 9.08 1.87
C ARG A 100 6.37 9.25 2.34
N GLY A 101 6.08 10.37 2.97
CA GLY A 101 4.69 10.79 3.15
C GLY A 101 4.05 11.13 1.81
N GLY A 102 2.75 10.91 1.69
CA GLY A 102 1.97 11.30 0.52
C GLY A 102 1.68 12.81 0.48
N PRO A 103 1.06 13.30 -0.62
CA PRO A 103 0.59 14.67 -0.72
C PRO A 103 -0.49 15.00 0.32
N GLU A 104 -1.31 14.01 0.68
CA GLU A 104 -2.36 14.18 1.69
C GLU A 104 -1.87 13.86 3.10
N LYS A 105 -2.54 14.43 4.11
CA LYS A 105 -2.25 14.08 5.51
C LYS A 105 -2.54 12.60 5.73
N HIS A 106 -1.71 11.98 6.56
CA HIS A 106 -1.90 10.60 6.99
C HIS A 106 -1.73 9.55 5.89
N GLU A 107 -1.04 9.93 4.81
CA GLU A 107 -0.66 9.07 3.72
C GLU A 107 0.84 8.74 3.78
N VAL A 108 1.19 7.52 3.40
CA VAL A 108 2.55 7.02 3.26
C VAL A 108 2.66 6.19 1.98
N THR A 109 3.73 6.42 1.23
CA THR A 109 4.08 5.64 0.04
C THR A 109 5.45 5.01 0.22
N GLY A 110 5.54 3.72 -0.07
CA GLY A 110 6.78 2.96 -0.05
C GLY A 110 7.11 2.41 -1.43
N TRP A 111 8.38 2.45 -1.77
CA TRP A 111 8.93 1.88 -3.00
C TRP A 111 10.05 0.90 -2.68
N VAL A 112 10.07 -0.22 -3.43
CA VAL A 112 11.19 -1.15 -3.46
C VAL A 112 11.82 -1.04 -4.84
N LEU A 113 13.07 -0.58 -4.90
CA LEU A 113 13.89 -0.56 -6.11
C LEU A 113 14.76 -1.82 -6.12
N ILE A 114 14.77 -2.56 -7.24
CA ILE A 114 15.69 -3.68 -7.47
C ILE A 114 16.46 -3.42 -8.76
N SER A 115 17.79 -3.39 -8.67
CA SER A 115 18.69 -3.18 -9.80
C SER A 115 20.13 -3.63 -9.48
N PRO A 116 20.76 -4.49 -10.31
CA PRO A 116 20.15 -5.22 -11.41
C PRO A 116 19.23 -6.34 -10.90
N LEU A 117 18.18 -6.65 -11.68
CA LEU A 117 17.28 -7.76 -11.39
C LEU A 117 17.96 -9.11 -11.66
N SER A 118 17.87 -10.02 -10.70
CA SER A 118 18.42 -11.38 -10.79
C SER A 118 17.33 -12.44 -10.62
N LYS A 119 17.63 -13.71 -10.92
CA LYS A 119 16.68 -14.81 -10.69
C LYS A 119 16.35 -15.00 -9.21
N GLU A 120 17.27 -14.63 -8.31
CA GLU A 120 17.06 -14.72 -6.86
C GLU A 120 16.04 -13.70 -6.35
N ASP A 121 15.80 -12.63 -7.11
CA ASP A 121 14.78 -11.63 -6.82
C ASP A 121 13.37 -12.09 -7.19
N ALA A 122 13.22 -13.16 -7.96
CA ALA A 122 11.91 -13.75 -8.21
C ALA A 122 11.25 -14.17 -6.88
N GLY A 123 9.95 -13.97 -6.78
CA GLY A 123 9.20 -14.30 -5.57
C GLY A 123 8.09 -13.32 -5.26
N GLU A 124 7.49 -13.50 -4.10
CA GLU A 124 6.36 -12.72 -3.62
C GLU A 124 6.84 -11.71 -2.58
N TYR A 125 6.42 -10.46 -2.76
CA TYR A 125 6.80 -9.31 -1.96
C TYR A 125 5.54 -8.71 -1.35
N GLU A 126 5.55 -8.51 -0.04
CA GLU A 126 4.42 -7.98 0.72
C GLU A 126 4.76 -6.58 1.22
N CYS A 127 3.85 -5.62 1.03
CA CYS A 127 3.83 -4.41 1.84
C CYS A 127 2.93 -4.64 3.05
N HIS A 128 3.47 -4.40 4.24
CA HIS A 128 2.75 -4.47 5.51
C HIS A 128 2.68 -3.08 6.13
N ALA A 129 1.47 -2.62 6.40
CA ALA A 129 1.21 -1.34 7.02
C ALA A 129 0.53 -1.52 8.37
N SER A 130 0.98 -0.78 9.38
CA SER A 130 0.46 -0.89 10.75
C SER A 130 0.33 0.47 11.43
N ASN A 131 -0.72 0.62 12.24
CA ASN A 131 -0.86 1.72 13.18
C ASN A 131 -1.58 1.23 14.47
N ALA A 132 -1.84 2.13 15.42
CA ALA A 132 -2.50 1.79 16.68
C ALA A 132 -3.97 1.32 16.55
N LYS A 133 -4.55 1.33 15.34
CA LYS A 133 -5.94 0.94 15.05
C LYS A 133 -6.03 -0.35 14.24
N GLY A 134 -4.92 -0.87 13.72
CA GLY A 134 -4.90 -2.13 12.98
C GLY A 134 -3.75 -2.21 11.99
N GLU A 135 -3.88 -3.17 11.07
CA GLU A 135 -2.89 -3.50 10.05
C GLU A 135 -3.57 -3.77 8.71
N ALA A 136 -2.83 -3.60 7.61
CA ALA A 136 -3.25 -3.99 6.27
C ALA A 136 -2.03 -4.51 5.49
N THR A 137 -2.25 -5.53 4.66
CA THR A 137 -1.21 -6.12 3.80
C THR A 137 -1.67 -6.24 2.35
N ALA A 138 -0.72 -6.11 1.43
CA ALA A 138 -0.92 -6.44 0.02
C ALA A 138 0.39 -6.97 -0.57
N SER A 139 0.27 -7.89 -1.53
CA SER A 139 1.42 -8.60 -2.11
C SER A 139 1.44 -8.52 -3.62
N ALA A 140 2.64 -8.62 -4.19
CA ALA A 140 2.88 -8.75 -5.61
C ALA A 140 3.98 -9.77 -5.89
N LYS A 141 3.92 -10.41 -7.06
CA LYS A 141 4.91 -11.38 -7.51
C LYS A 141 5.82 -10.79 -8.59
N ILE A 142 7.11 -10.96 -8.39
CA ILE A 142 8.13 -10.67 -9.40
C ILE A 142 8.47 -11.97 -10.12
N HIS A 143 8.29 -11.95 -11.44
CA HIS A 143 8.65 -13.00 -12.38
C HIS A 143 9.87 -12.56 -13.19
N VAL A 144 10.95 -13.35 -13.11
CA VAL A 144 12.20 -13.06 -13.81
C VAL A 144 12.47 -14.12 -14.86
N VAL A 145 12.48 -13.70 -16.12
CA VAL A 145 12.79 -14.54 -17.30
C VAL A 145 14.20 -14.25 -17.81
N GLU A 146 14.73 -15.10 -18.69
CA GLU A 146 16.03 -14.80 -19.33
C GLU A 146 15.85 -13.94 -20.59
N THR A 147 14.76 -14.14 -21.32
CA THR A 147 14.51 -13.44 -22.58
C THR A 147 13.10 -12.83 -22.63
N LEU A 148 12.95 -11.74 -23.38
CA LEU A 148 11.64 -11.09 -23.57
C LEU A 148 10.61 -12.01 -24.27
N HIS A 149 11.07 -12.98 -25.06
CA HIS A 149 10.21 -13.95 -25.73
C HIS A 149 9.41 -14.81 -24.74
N GLU A 150 9.99 -15.17 -23.59
CA GLU A 150 9.30 -15.93 -22.52
C GLU A 150 8.16 -15.14 -21.87
N ILE A 151 8.25 -13.81 -21.82
CA ILE A 151 7.17 -12.96 -21.29
C ILE A 151 5.96 -12.96 -22.23
N ALA A 152 6.20 -13.00 -23.55
CA ALA A 152 5.12 -13.02 -24.52
C ALA A 152 4.29 -14.31 -24.43
N LEU A 153 4.96 -15.47 -24.23
CA LEU A 153 4.30 -16.76 -24.10
C LEU A 153 3.43 -16.86 -22.85
N THR A 154 3.91 -16.35 -21.72
CA THR A 154 3.18 -16.41 -20.44
C THR A 154 1.95 -15.49 -20.39
N LYS A 155 1.85 -14.50 -21.28
CA LYS A 155 0.68 -13.62 -21.38
C LYS A 155 -0.41 -14.17 -22.31
N ASP A 156 -0.04 -14.94 -23.32
CA ASP A 156 -1.01 -15.55 -24.26
C ASP A 156 -1.83 -16.67 -23.60
N ASP A 157 -1.22 -17.45 -22.70
CA ASP A 157 -1.90 -18.52 -21.96
C ASP A 157 -2.97 -18.03 -20.97
N GLY A 158 -3.02 -16.72 -20.69
CA GLY A 158 -4.00 -16.08 -19.80
C GLY A 158 -5.17 -15.39 -20.51
N ALA A 159 -5.22 -15.43 -21.85
CA ALA A 159 -6.25 -14.79 -22.67
C ALA A 159 -7.33 -15.73 -23.20
N GLU A 160 -7.28 -17.02 -22.85
CA GLU A 160 -8.29 -18.00 -23.24
C GLU A 160 -8.90 -18.64 -21.98
N LEU A 161 -10.01 -18.07 -21.50
CA LEU A 161 -11.16 -18.73 -20.84
C LEU A 161 -12.29 -17.70 -20.59
#